data_AF-A0A2H0TJB4-F1
#
_entry.id   AF-A0A2H0TJB4-F1
#
_cell.length_a   1.000
_cell.length_b   1.000
_cell.length_c   1.000
_cell.angle_alpha   90.00
_cell.angle_beta   90.00
_cell.angle_gamma   90.00
#
_symmetry.space_group_name_H-M   'P 1'
#
loop_
_entity.id
_entity.type
_entity.pdbx_description
1 polymer ?
#
loop_
_entity_poly.entity_id
_entity_poly.type
_entity_poly.pdbx_seq_one_letter_code
_entity_poly.pdbx_strand_id
1 'polypeptide(L)'
;MANRNYTKTITLPKWIQEITPRPEKYLKSLFKTMAFLKMKEYQKQIQPYQEKYRLSFNQFEKKVKSQKKENFEIWDDYLVWKGLHQAYQKWLKRYHEL
;
A
#
# COMPACT_ATOMS: atom_id res chain seq x y z
N MET A 1 1.08 3.20 -30.60
CA MET A 1 0.69 4.08 -29.46
C MET A 1 1.95 4.39 -28.66
N ALA A 2 2.45 5.63 -28.70
CA ALA A 2 3.72 6.01 -28.08
C ALA A 2 3.52 6.41 -26.61
N ASN A 3 4.17 5.69 -25.71
CA ASN A 3 4.14 5.93 -24.26
C ASN A 3 5.10 7.10 -23.95
N ARG A 4 4.58 8.31 -23.70
CA ARG A 4 5.41 9.47 -23.34
C ARG A 4 5.74 9.41 -21.84
N ASN A 5 6.98 9.03 -21.52
CA ASN A 5 7.53 9.18 -20.19
C ASN A 5 7.81 10.67 -19.93
N TYR A 6 7.02 11.31 -19.08
CA TYR A 6 7.27 12.69 -18.64
C TYR A 6 8.22 12.69 -17.45
N THR A 7 9.50 12.98 -17.68
CA THR A 7 10.46 13.28 -16.62
C THR A 7 10.26 14.73 -16.15
N LYS A 8 9.68 14.91 -14.96
CA LYS A 8 9.68 16.22 -14.28
C LYS A 8 10.94 16.30 -13.41
N THR A 9 11.84 17.21 -13.75
CA THR A 9 12.99 17.54 -12.89
C THR A 9 12.50 18.32 -11.68
N ILE A 10 12.80 17.81 -10.48
CA ILE A 10 12.52 18.52 -9.22
C ILE A 10 13.83 19.14 -8.75
N THR A 11 13.88 20.47 -8.69
CA THR A 11 15.02 21.18 -8.10
C THR A 11 14.88 21.15 -6.57
N LEU A 12 15.86 20.57 -5.89
CA LEU A 12 15.89 20.55 -4.43
C LEU A 12 16.29 21.93 -3.88
N PRO A 13 15.59 22.44 -2.85
CA PRO A 13 16.05 23.62 -2.11
C PRO A 13 17.47 23.46 -1.56
N LYS A 14 18.24 24.56 -1.53
CA LYS A 14 19.64 24.57 -1.06
C LYS A 14 19.80 24.03 0.36
N TRP A 15 18.86 24.32 1.26
CA TRP A 15 18.89 23.86 2.65
C TRP A 15 18.91 22.33 2.80
N ILE A 16 18.43 21.56 1.82
CA ILE A 16 18.49 20.09 1.88
C ILE A 16 19.94 19.60 1.76
N GLN A 17 20.79 20.34 1.02
CA GLN A 17 22.22 20.03 0.89
C GLN A 17 22.97 20.36 2.20
N GLU A 18 22.45 21.27 3.01
CA GLU A 18 23.00 21.61 4.33
C GLU A 18 22.73 20.49 5.35
N ILE A 19 21.62 19.75 5.21
CA ILE A 19 21.26 18.63 6.11
C ILE A 19 22.07 17.37 5.81
N THR A 20 22.36 17.11 4.53
CA THR A 20 23.09 15.91 4.14
C THR A 20 23.96 16.13 2.90
N PRO A 21 25.21 15.64 2.91
CA PRO A 21 26.08 15.70 1.74
C PRO A 21 25.60 14.80 0.59
N ARG A 22 24.60 13.93 0.81
CA ARG A 22 24.02 13.04 -0.22
C ARG A 22 22.49 13.07 -0.17
N PRO A 23 21.86 14.17 -0.63
CA PRO A 23 20.41 14.37 -0.53
C PRO A 23 19.61 13.26 -1.21
N GLU A 24 20.07 12.73 -2.34
CA GLU A 24 19.41 11.63 -3.06
C GLU A 24 19.33 10.35 -2.22
N LYS A 25 20.44 9.95 -1.58
CA LYS A 25 20.49 8.75 -0.74
C LYS A 25 19.60 8.91 0.50
N TYR A 26 19.63 10.09 1.11
CA TYR A 26 18.78 10.41 2.26
C TYR A 26 17.29 10.38 1.89
N LEU A 27 16.90 11.07 0.81
CA LEU A 27 15.53 11.05 0.31
C LEU A 27 15.07 9.64 -0.03
N LYS A 28 15.92 8.85 -0.70
CA LYS A 28 15.63 7.44 -1.00
C LYS A 28 15.36 6.64 0.27
N SER A 29 16.20 6.81 1.30
CA SER A 29 16.01 6.19 2.61
C SER A 29 14.70 6.64 3.27
N LEU A 30 14.39 7.94 3.26
CA LEU A 30 13.14 8.47 3.80
C LEU A 30 11.92 7.88 3.09
N PHE A 31 11.91 7.86 1.75
CA PHE A 31 10.81 7.27 0.99
C PHE A 31 10.64 5.78 1.28
N LYS A 32 11.75 5.05 1.41
CA LYS A 32 11.73 3.63 1.78
C LYS A 32 11.14 3.42 3.17
N THR A 33 11.54 4.22 4.15
CA THR A 33 10.98 4.21 5.50
C THR A 33 9.48 4.54 5.49
N MET A 34 9.07 5.58 4.76
CA MET A 34 7.65 5.92 4.63
C MET A 34 6.83 4.79 3.99
N ALA A 35 7.36 4.15 2.94
CA ALA A 35 6.71 3.01 2.31
C ALA A 35 6.55 1.84 3.27
N PHE A 36 7.59 1.55 4.06
CA PHE A 36 7.55 0.54 5.11
C PHE A 36 6.49 0.85 6.17
N LEU A 37 6.46 2.08 6.69
CA LEU A 37 5.49 2.50 7.71
C LEU A 37 4.06 2.41 7.20
N LYS A 38 3.79 2.87 5.96
CA LYS A 38 2.47 2.75 5.35
C LYS A 38 2.06 1.30 5.13
N MET A 39 2.98 0.46 4.66
CA MET A 39 2.74 -0.98 4.53
C MET A 39 2.37 -1.60 5.88
N LYS A 40 3.10 -1.29 6.96
CA LYS A 40 2.82 -1.79 8.30
C LYS A 40 1.49 -1.30 8.87
N GLU A 41 1.13 -0.05 8.61
CA GLU A 41 -0.15 0.52 9.00
C GLU A 41 -1.33 -0.26 8.36
N TYR A 42 -1.30 -0.48 7.05
CA TYR A 42 -2.34 -1.28 6.39
C TYR A 42 -2.32 -2.74 6.83
N GLN A 43 -1.14 -3.31 7.08
CA GLN A 43 -1.03 -4.67 7.63
C GLN A 43 -1.76 -4.79 8.97
N LYS A 44 -1.61 -3.81 9.86
CA LYS A 44 -2.29 -3.76 11.15
C LYS A 44 -3.82 -3.63 10.98
N GLN A 45 -4.27 -2.78 10.05
CA GLN A 45 -5.71 -2.61 9.77
C GLN A 45 -6.35 -3.84 9.12
N ILE A 46 -5.57 -4.69 8.43
CA ILE A 46 -6.04 -5.97 7.86
C ILE A 46 -6.25 -7.04 8.93
N GLN A 47 -5.47 -7.00 10.01
CA GLN A 47 -5.44 -8.05 11.03
C GLN A 47 -6.82 -8.39 11.63
N PRO A 48 -7.71 -7.44 11.99
CA PRO A 48 -9.03 -7.76 12.51
C PRO A 48 -9.89 -8.60 11.56
N TYR A 49 -9.77 -8.41 10.24
CA TYR A 49 -10.49 -9.21 9.25
C TYR A 49 -9.91 -10.62 9.12
N GLN A 50 -8.59 -10.75 9.19
CA GLN A 50 -7.93 -12.06 9.24
C GLN A 50 -8.35 -12.85 10.48
N GLU A 51 -8.48 -12.19 11.62
CA GLU A 51 -8.94 -12.79 12.87
C GLU A 51 -10.43 -13.13 12.83
N LYS A 52 -11.29 -12.21 12.35
CA LYS A 52 -12.74 -12.39 12.22
C LYS A 52 -13.09 -13.59 11.33
N TYR A 53 -12.43 -13.71 10.18
CA TYR A 53 -12.77 -14.71 9.18
C TYR A 53 -11.88 -15.94 9.18
N ARG A 54 -10.69 -15.88 9.78
CA ARG A 54 -9.67 -16.95 9.76
C ARG A 54 -9.32 -17.42 8.35
N LEU A 55 -9.32 -16.49 7.41
CA LEU A 55 -9.05 -16.73 5.98
C LEU A 55 -8.00 -15.74 5.48
N SER A 56 -7.26 -16.13 4.45
CA SER A 56 -6.56 -15.16 3.62
C SER A 56 -7.56 -14.29 2.84
N PHE A 57 -7.15 -13.08 2.46
CA PHE A 57 -7.99 -12.19 1.64
C PHE A 57 -8.50 -12.90 0.37
N ASN A 58 -7.65 -13.66 -0.31
CA ASN A 58 -8.04 -14.39 -1.53
C ASN A 58 -9.12 -15.46 -1.28
N GLN A 59 -9.01 -16.19 -0.16
CA GLN A 59 -10.04 -17.17 0.23
C GLN A 59 -11.35 -16.49 0.62
N PHE A 60 -11.24 -15.40 1.38
CA PHE A 60 -12.40 -14.59 1.76
C PHE A 60 -13.12 -13.99 0.55
N GLU A 61 -12.37 -13.39 -0.38
CA GLU A 61 -12.95 -12.84 -1.62
C GLU A 61 -13.69 -13.90 -2.43
N LYS A 62 -13.12 -15.10 -2.57
CA LYS A 62 -13.80 -16.22 -3.24
C LYS A 62 -15.09 -16.62 -2.52
N LYS A 63 -15.08 -16.63 -1.19
CA LYS A 63 -16.25 -16.96 -0.36
C LYS A 63 -17.36 -15.92 -0.54
N VAL A 64 -17.05 -14.62 -0.47
CA VAL A 64 -18.06 -13.55 -0.64
C VAL A 64 -18.68 -13.61 -2.03
N LYS A 65 -17.86 -13.75 -3.07
CA LYS A 65 -18.33 -13.78 -4.47
C LYS A 65 -19.12 -15.03 -4.84
N SER A 66 -18.97 -16.13 -4.11
CA SER A 66 -19.68 -17.40 -4.38
C SER A 66 -20.99 -17.54 -3.59
N GLN A 67 -21.34 -16.58 -2.73
CA GLN A 67 -22.59 -16.62 -1.99
C GLN A 67 -23.79 -16.42 -2.90
N LYS A 68 -24.76 -17.35 -2.82
CA LYS A 68 -26.04 -17.26 -3.54
C LYS A 68 -26.99 -16.22 -2.95
N LYS A 69 -26.86 -15.95 -1.65
CA LYS A 69 -27.69 -14.98 -0.91
C LYS A 69 -26.80 -13.86 -0.39
N GLU A 70 -27.23 -12.63 -0.63
CA GLU A 70 -26.52 -11.44 -0.19
C GLU A 70 -26.47 -11.35 1.34
N ASN A 71 -25.29 -11.06 1.87
CA ASN A 71 -25.07 -10.71 3.27
C ASN A 71 -24.33 -9.37 3.29
N PHE A 72 -25.06 -8.29 3.58
CA PHE A 72 -24.53 -6.93 3.55
C PHE A 72 -23.34 -6.72 4.49
N GLU A 73 -23.35 -7.32 5.68
CA GLU A 73 -22.23 -7.22 6.63
C GLU A 73 -20.93 -7.81 6.04
N ILE A 74 -21.04 -8.98 5.39
CA ILE A 74 -19.89 -9.61 4.72
C ILE A 74 -19.41 -8.78 3.52
N TRP A 75 -20.34 -8.15 2.80
CA TRP A 75 -19.99 -7.27 1.67
C TRP A 75 -19.30 -5.98 2.12
N ASP A 76 -19.76 -5.36 3.21
CA ASP A 76 -19.12 -4.17 3.79
C ASP A 76 -17.69 -4.50 4.24
N ASP A 77 -17.52 -5.60 4.98
CA ASP A 77 -16.21 -6.08 5.38
C ASP A 77 -15.30 -6.40 4.18
N TYR A 78 -15.89 -6.94 3.09
CA TYR A 78 -15.16 -7.17 1.84
C TYR A 78 -14.68 -5.88 1.17
N LEU A 79 -15.53 -4.86 1.08
CA LEU A 79 -15.13 -3.60 0.45
C LEU A 79 -13.98 -2.94 1.23
N VAL A 80 -14.07 -2.91 2.56
CA VAL A 80 -13.00 -2.34 3.40
C VAL A 80 -11.74 -3.18 3.29
N TRP A 81 -11.83 -4.50 3.49
CA TRP A 81 -10.65 -5.36 3.45
C TRP A 81 -9.98 -5.35 2.07
N LYS A 82 -10.75 -5.30 0.97
CA LYS A 82 -10.20 -5.17 -0.38
C LYS A 82 -9.42 -3.88 -0.55
N GLY A 83 -9.97 -2.75 -0.08
CA GLY A 83 -9.27 -1.46 -0.13
C GLY A 83 -7.96 -1.50 0.65
N LEU A 84 -7.98 -2.04 1.86
CA LEU A 84 -6.79 -2.21 2.70
C LEU A 84 -5.76 -3.14 2.06
N HIS A 85 -6.20 -4.27 1.50
CA HIS A 85 -5.33 -5.23 0.82
C HIS A 85 -4.64 -4.60 -0.38
N GLN A 86 -5.38 -3.88 -1.22
CA GLN A 86 -4.82 -3.16 -2.37
C GLN A 86 -3.83 -2.07 -1.94
N ALA A 87 -4.15 -1.32 -0.89
CA ALA A 87 -3.25 -0.32 -0.33
C ALA A 87 -1.95 -0.96 0.19
N TYR A 88 -2.06 -2.04 0.96
CA TYR A 88 -0.91 -2.82 1.43
C TYR A 88 -0.02 -3.28 0.26
N GLN A 89 -0.60 -3.93 -0.77
CA GLN A 89 0.16 -4.41 -1.93
C GLN A 89 0.87 -3.26 -2.67
N LYS A 90 0.20 -2.11 -2.80
CA LYS A 90 0.77 -0.91 -3.43
C LYS A 90 1.99 -0.38 -2.69
N TRP A 91 1.94 -0.32 -1.35
CA TRP A 91 3.06 0.15 -0.53
C TRP A 91 4.17 -0.89 -0.39
N LEU A 92 3.81 -2.18 -0.35
CA LEU A 92 4.75 -3.29 -0.42
C LEU A 92 5.58 -3.22 -1.70
N LYS A 93 4.93 -3.02 -2.85
CA LYS A 93 5.62 -2.86 -4.15
C LYS A 93 6.62 -1.69 -4.12
N ARG A 94 6.18 -0.51 -3.66
CA ARG A 94 7.04 0.69 -3.54
C ARG A 94 8.23 0.48 -2.61
N TYR A 95 8.04 -0.24 -1.50
CA TYR A 95 9.12 -0.55 -0.57
C TYR A 95 10.22 -1.42 -1.19
N HIS A 96 9.86 -2.33 -2.12
CA HIS A 96 10.81 -3.17 -2.85
C HIS A 96 11.47 -2.45 -4.03
N GLU A 97 10.77 -1.52 -4.69
CA GLU A 97 11.29 -0.74 -5.83
C GLU A 97 12.27 0.37 -5.41
N LEU A 98 12.17 0.86 -4.16
CA LEU A 98 13.09 1.82 -3.57
C LEU A 98 14.31 1.12 -2.95
#